data_AF-I1NZU8-F1
#
_entry.id   AF-I1NZU8-F1
#
_cell.length_a   1.000
_cell.length_b   1.000
_cell.length_c   1.000
_cell.angle_alpha   90.00
_cell.angle_beta   90.00
_cell.angle_gamma   90.00
#
_symmetry.space_group_name_H-M   'P 1'
#
loop_
_entity.id
_entity.type
_entity.pdbx_description
1 polymer ?
#
loop_
_entity_poly.entity_id
_entity_poly.type
_entity_poly.pdbx_seq_one_letter_code
_entity_poly.pdbx_strand_id
1 'polypeptide(L)' 'IDVFYYYYPKRLGQVLFVDAPFVFQPMWQLVKPLLKQYASLVRFCDVETVRKEYFTKETVPPDFRN' A
#
# COMPACT_ATOMS: atom_id res chain seq x y z
N ILE A 1 3.86 -11.49 5.60
CA ILE A 1 2.44 -11.26 5.21
C ILE A 1 1.53 -12.32 5.83
N ASP A 2 1.98 -13.57 5.89
CA ASP A 2 1.29 -14.66 6.60
C ASP A 2 0.92 -14.35 8.05
N VAL A 3 1.75 -13.61 8.80
CA VAL A 3 1.39 -13.20 10.18
C VAL A 3 0.08 -12.41 10.23
N PHE A 4 -0.11 -11.46 9.31
CA PHE A 4 -1.37 -10.69 9.23
C PHE A 4 -2.55 -11.58 8.82
N TYR A 5 -2.29 -12.61 8.03
CA TYR A 5 -3.30 -13.59 7.64
C TYR A 5 -3.74 -14.48 8.80
N TYR A 6 -2.77 -15.05 9.53
CA TYR A 6 -3.04 -16.06 10.55
C TYR A 6 -3.44 -15.47 11.89
N TYR A 7 -2.84 -14.34 12.30
CA TYR A 7 -3.01 -13.80 13.64
C TYR A 7 -3.83 -12.51 13.69
N TYR A 8 -3.95 -11.78 12.59
CA TYR A 8 -4.63 -10.47 12.56
C TYR A 8 -5.62 -10.34 11.38
N PRO A 9 -6.56 -11.28 11.21
CA PRO A 9 -7.49 -11.24 10.09
C PRO A 9 -8.31 -9.95 10.09
N LYS A 10 -8.59 -9.42 8.89
CA LYS A 10 -9.40 -8.20 8.65
C LYS A 10 -8.84 -6.89 9.25
N ARG A 11 -7.63 -6.89 9.78
CA ARG A 11 -6.97 -5.66 10.28
C ARG A 11 -6.27 -4.86 9.19
N LEU A 12 -5.89 -5.52 8.11
CA LEU A 12 -5.23 -4.89 6.96
C LEU A 12 -6.28 -4.49 5.93
N GLY A 13 -6.45 -3.18 5.70
CA GLY A 13 -7.38 -2.64 4.71
C GLY A 13 -6.75 -2.47 3.33
N GLN A 14 -5.66 -1.71 3.23
CA GLN A 14 -4.89 -1.52 2.02
C GLN A 14 -3.39 -1.42 2.32
N VAL A 15 -2.57 -1.77 1.32
CA VAL A 15 -1.12 -1.53 1.32
C VAL A 15 -0.81 -0.58 0.19
N LEU A 16 -0.31 0.61 0.52
CA LEU A 16 0.00 1.65 -0.46
C LEU A 16 1.48 1.60 -0.82
N PHE A 17 1.77 1.46 -2.11
CA PHE A 17 3.10 1.66 -2.67
C PHE A 17 3.14 3.07 -3.26
N VAL A 18 3.64 4.01 -2.46
CA VAL A 18 3.66 5.44 -2.77
C VAL A 18 4.89 5.78 -3.59
N ASP A 19 4.71 6.45 -4.73
CA ASP A 19 5.78 6.84 -5.67
C ASP A 19 6.76 5.71 -6.00
N ALA A 20 6.26 4.48 -6.02
CA ALA A 20 7.11 3.32 -6.26
C ALA A 20 7.71 3.39 -7.68
N PRO A 21 9.04 3.20 -7.83
CA PRO A 21 9.69 3.24 -9.13
C PRO A 21 9.03 2.26 -10.11
N PHE A 22 8.95 2.62 -11.40
CA PHE A 22 8.28 1.77 -12.41
C PHE A 22 8.80 0.32 -12.46
N VAL A 23 10.08 0.10 -12.16
CA VAL A 23 10.70 -1.23 -12.06
C VAL A 23 10.11 -2.13 -10.96
N PHE A 24 9.35 -1.57 -10.01
CA PHE A 24 8.64 -2.35 -9.01
C PHE A 24 7.41 -3.06 -9.57
N GLN A 25 6.80 -2.58 -10.66
CA GLN A 25 5.61 -3.23 -11.24
C GLN A 25 5.91 -4.63 -11.81
N PRO A 26 7.00 -4.86 -12.57
CA PRO A 26 7.41 -6.21 -12.99
C PRO A 26 7.73 -7.13 -11.82
N MET A 27 8.48 -6.65 -10.83
CA MET A 27 8.78 -7.41 -9.60
C MET A 27 7.51 -7.74 -8.82
N TRP A 28 6.52 -6.85 -8.84
CA TRP A 28 5.25 -7.07 -8.20
C TRP A 28 4.50 -8.27 -8.79
N GLN A 29 4.55 -8.49 -10.12
CA GLN A 29 3.91 -9.67 -10.73
C GLN A 29 4.51 -10.99 -10.23
N LEU A 30 5.78 -11.00 -9.83
CA LEU A 30 6.45 -12.18 -9.27
C LEU A 30 6.07 -12.41 -7.80
N VAL A 31 5.88 -11.33 -7.03
CA VAL A 31 5.53 -11.40 -5.59
C VAL A 31 4.02 -11.63 -5.38
N LYS A 32 3.18 -11.14 -6.29
CA LYS A 32 1.71 -11.19 -6.22
C LYS A 32 1.14 -12.58 -5.89
N PRO A 33 1.60 -13.70 -6.49
CA PRO A 33 1.09 -15.04 -6.18
C PRO A 33 1.33 -15.45 -4.71
N LEU A 34 2.40 -14.96 -4.09
CA LEU A 34 2.74 -15.27 -2.70
C LEU A 34 1.84 -14.57 -1.69
N LEU A 35 1.19 -13.47 -2.09
CA LEU A 35 0.35 -12.67 -1.19
C LEU A 35 -1.10 -13.14 -1.14
N LYS A 36 -1.48 -14.13 -1.96
CA LYS A 36 -2.84 -14.68 -2.04
C LYS A 36 -3.89 -13.55 -2.10
N GLN A 37 -4.87 -13.57 -1.20
CA GLN A 37 -5.94 -12.56 -1.09
C GLN A 37 -5.44 -11.15 -0.76
N TYR A 38 -4.22 -10.97 -0.26
CA TYR A 38 -3.66 -9.64 0.05
C TYR A 38 -3.14 -8.92 -1.19
N ALA A 39 -2.95 -9.64 -2.30
CA ALA A 39 -2.60 -9.02 -3.57
C ALA A 39 -3.65 -8.00 -4.05
N SER A 40 -4.93 -8.19 -3.71
CA SER A 40 -6.00 -7.26 -4.06
C SER A 40 -6.04 -6.01 -3.18
N LEU A 41 -5.36 -6.02 -2.02
CA LEU A 41 -5.31 -4.88 -1.11
C LEU A 41 -4.21 -3.89 -1.48
N VAL A 42 -3.38 -4.23 -2.47
CA VAL A 42 -2.23 -3.43 -2.85
C VAL A 42 -2.62 -2.39 -3.89
N ARG A 43 -2.28 -1.13 -3.62
CA ARG A 43 -2.48 -0.01 -4.53
C ARG A 43 -1.16 0.71 -4.75
N PHE A 44 -0.80 0.91 -6.01
CA PHE A 44 0.24 1.85 -6.40
C PHE A 44 -0.41 3.23 -6.56
N CYS A 45 0.13 4.26 -5.92
CA CYS A 45 -0.40 5.61 -6.01
C CYS A 45 0.71 6.65 -5.81
N ASP A 46 0.41 7.89 -6.16
CA ASP A 46 1.29 9.02 -5.90
C ASP A 46 1.03 9.64 -4.53
N VAL A 47 1.95 10.51 -4.10
CA VAL A 47 1.84 11.23 -2.83
C VAL A 47 0.59 12.15 -2.80
N GLU A 48 0.18 12.71 -3.93
CA GLU A 48 -1.03 13.56 -3.99
C GLU A 48 -2.30 12.77 -3.65
N THR A 49 -2.42 11.55 -4.16
CA THR A 49 -3.49 10.61 -3.85
C THR A 49 -3.49 10.27 -2.36
N VAL A 50 -2.33 10.02 -1.78
CA VAL A 50 -2.19 9.75 -0.33
C VAL A 50 -2.74 10.92 0.49
N ARG A 51 -2.35 12.15 0.15
CA ARG A 51 -2.81 13.37 0.83
C ARG A 51 -4.32 13.54 0.78
N LYS A 52 -4.93 13.32 -0.39
CA LYS A 52 -6.36 13.63 -0.62
C LYS A 52 -7.29 12.55 -0.10
N GLU A 53 -6.91 11.28 -0.22
CA GLU A 53 -7.82 10.16 0.04
C GLU A 53 -7.64 9.54 1.43
N TYR A 54 -6.45 9.66 2.05
CA TYR A 54 -6.12 8.91 3.27
C TYR A 54 -5.84 9.79 4.50
N PHE A 55 -5.59 11.09 4.32
CA PHE A 55 -5.27 12.00 5.41
C PHE A 55 -6.09 13.29 5.34
N THR A 56 -6.20 13.96 6.48
CA THR A 56 -6.63 15.37 6.55
C THR A 56 -5.41 16.28 6.50
N LYS A 57 -5.63 17.60 6.33
CA LYS A 57 -4.54 18.59 6.31
C LYS A 57 -3.74 18.60 7.62
N GLU A 58 -4.37 18.25 8.72
CA GLU A 58 -3.79 18.25 10.07
C GLU A 58 -3.06 16.94 10.39
N THR A 59 -3.46 15.85 9.74
CA THR A 59 -2.98 14.49 10.04
C THR A 59 -1.98 13.95 9.02
N VAL A 60 -1.75 14.67 7.93
CA VAL A 60 -0.77 14.27 6.91
C VAL A 60 0.66 14.21 7.49
N PRO A 61 1.38 13.09 7.32
CA PRO A 61 2.78 12.95 7.72
C PRO A 61 3.70 13.96 7.02
N PRO A 62 4.78 14.44 7.66
CA PRO A 62 5.73 15.39 7.07
C PRO A 62 6.28 14.96 5.70
N ASP A 63 6.58 13.67 5.54
CA ASP A 63 7.12 13.11 4.29
C ASP A 63 6.15 13.23 3.11
N PHE A 64 4.85 13.40 3.40
CA PHE A 64 3.80 13.59 2.41
C PHE A 64 3.26 15.03 2.41
N ARG A 65 4.00 16.04 2.89
CA ARG A 65 3.52 17.45 2.85
C ARG A 65 4.01 18.26 1.66
N ASN A 66 5.20 17.95 1.14
CA ASN A 66 5.87 18.70 0.07
C ASN A 66 5.57 18.09 -1.29
#